data_AF-A0A0G3EBP7-F1
#
_entry.id   AF-A0A0G3EBP7-F1
#
_cell.length_a   1.000
_cell.length_b   1.000
_cell.length_c   1.000
_cell.angle_alpha   90.00
_cell.angle_beta   90.00
_cell.angle_gamma   90.00
#
_symmetry.space_group_name_H-M   'P 1'
#
loop_
_entity.id
_entity.type
_entity.pdbx_description
1 polymer ?
#
loop_
_entity_poly.entity_id
_entity_poly.type
_entity_poly.pdbx_seq_one_letter_code
_entity_poly.pdbx_strand_id
1 'polypeptide(L)'
;MRPLHWSFVILGLIVIAIFLIPAIWGPQQGLREAGEIPVMDSNVLKEMAQEGEIMGVALSWAVVGFAVLLQLIAWGSAVTHFRKVKKSGAEVDEQLEQLDAIDVYFDLPLYFGLLGTVLAFVLVTIFPDAGLMFAYVSTALGIVVAVILRLSYLTPYRQELIALHKRRG
;
A
#
# COMPACT_ATOMS: atom_id res chain seq x y z
N MET A 1 -15.62 -20.36 -18.03
CA MET A 1 -14.79 -20.13 -16.84
C MET A 1 -14.69 -18.62 -16.63
N ARG A 2 -15.51 -18.06 -15.73
CA ARG A 2 -15.65 -16.60 -15.52
C ARG A 2 -14.55 -16.08 -14.58
N PRO A 3 -14.08 -14.83 -14.76
CA PRO A 3 -12.79 -14.38 -14.24
C PRO A 3 -12.86 -14.05 -12.74
N LEU A 4 -12.51 -15.03 -11.92
CA LEU A 4 -12.36 -14.89 -10.45
C LEU A 4 -11.36 -13.78 -10.06
N HIS A 5 -10.45 -13.41 -10.98
CA HIS A 5 -9.47 -12.34 -10.81
C HIS A 5 -10.12 -10.95 -10.65
N TRP A 6 -11.29 -10.70 -11.25
CA TRP A 6 -11.95 -9.39 -11.15
C TRP A 6 -12.57 -9.14 -9.77
N SER A 7 -13.04 -10.18 -9.11
CA SER A 7 -13.63 -10.07 -7.76
C SER A 7 -12.59 -9.66 -6.71
N PHE A 8 -11.36 -10.16 -6.80
CA PHE A 8 -10.29 -9.77 -5.87
C PHE A 8 -9.74 -8.37 -6.14
N VAL A 9 -9.69 -7.95 -7.41
CA VAL A 9 -9.33 -6.57 -7.77
C VAL A 9 -10.40 -5.59 -7.28
N ILE A 10 -11.68 -5.91 -7.46
CA ILE A 10 -12.79 -5.09 -6.95
C ILE A 10 -12.79 -5.07 -5.42
N LEU A 11 -12.58 -6.20 -4.75
CA LEU A 11 -12.46 -6.27 -3.29
C LEU A 11 -11.29 -5.39 -2.80
N GLY A 12 -10.14 -5.48 -3.46
CA GLY A 12 -8.99 -4.64 -3.18
C GLY A 12 -9.30 -3.15 -3.33
N LEU A 13 -9.94 -2.77 -4.44
CA LEU A 13 -10.37 -1.39 -4.68
C LEU A 13 -11.41 -0.91 -3.67
N ILE A 14 -12.32 -1.78 -3.22
CA ILE A 14 -13.31 -1.48 -2.18
C ILE A 14 -12.63 -1.27 -0.83
N VAL A 15 -11.67 -2.12 -0.44
CA VAL A 15 -10.91 -1.95 0.81
C VAL A 15 -10.09 -0.66 0.75
N ILE A 16 -9.42 -0.39 -0.37
CA ILE A 16 -8.71 0.87 -0.62
C ILE A 16 -9.67 2.04 -0.47
N ALA A 17 -10.87 1.98 -1.07
CA ALA A 17 -11.87 3.03 -0.94
C ALA A 17 -12.37 3.20 0.51
N ILE A 18 -12.58 2.11 1.26
CA ILE A 18 -12.99 2.16 2.67
C ILE A 18 -11.94 2.84 3.55
N PHE A 19 -10.64 2.68 3.25
CA PHE A 19 -9.57 3.32 4.02
C PHE A 19 -9.21 4.72 3.49
N LEU A 20 -9.32 4.99 2.18
CA LEU A 20 -9.05 6.31 1.60
C LEU A 20 -10.21 7.30 1.77
N ILE A 21 -11.47 6.87 1.67
CA ILE A 21 -12.61 7.80 1.74
C ILE A 21 -12.71 8.50 3.10
N PRO A 22 -12.62 7.81 4.26
CA PRO A 22 -12.55 8.46 5.56
C PRO A 22 -11.27 9.30 5.72
N ALA A 23 -10.19 8.94 5.02
CA ALA A 23 -8.97 9.72 5.05
C ALA A 23 -9.07 11.05 4.26
N ILE A 24 -9.95 11.11 3.27
CA ILE A 24 -10.16 12.28 2.41
C ILE A 24 -11.28 13.18 2.96
N TRP A 25 -12.28 12.59 3.62
CA TRP A 25 -13.53 13.27 4.01
C TRP A 25 -13.85 13.22 5.51
N GLY A 26 -13.08 12.48 6.31
CA GLY A 26 -13.30 12.34 7.75
C GLY A 26 -12.83 13.58 8.52
N PRO A 27 -13.56 14.02 9.56
CA PRO A 27 -13.08 15.06 10.45
C PRO A 27 -11.77 14.59 11.14
N GLN A 28 -10.69 15.35 10.97
CA GLN A 28 -9.40 15.17 11.65
C GLN A 28 -9.51 15.60 13.13
N GLN A 29 -10.41 14.99 13.89
CA GLN A 29 -10.71 15.42 15.26
C GLN A 29 -10.14 14.44 16.30
N GLY A 30 -9.14 14.92 17.03
CA GLY A 30 -8.68 14.39 18.32
C GLY A 30 -7.18 14.08 18.31
N LEU A 31 -6.30 14.85 18.96
CA LEU A 31 -6.18 14.97 20.41
C LEU A 31 -5.61 16.35 20.84
N ARG A 32 -6.42 17.41 20.77
CA ARG A 32 -6.12 18.69 21.44
C ARG A 32 -6.94 18.82 22.72
N GLU A 33 -6.70 17.93 23.67
CA GLU A 33 -7.05 18.17 25.07
C GLU A 33 -5.81 17.98 25.95
N ALA A 34 -4.96 19.00 25.98
CA ALA A 34 -4.09 19.31 27.12
C ALA A 34 -3.35 20.62 26.86
N GLY A 35 -3.73 21.67 27.60
CA GLY A 35 -2.97 22.91 27.70
C GLY A 35 -3.79 24.16 27.38
N GLU A 36 -4.65 24.58 28.30
CA GLU A 36 -4.94 26.02 28.43
C GLU A 36 -3.61 26.77 28.61
N ILE A 37 -3.33 27.81 27.79
CA ILE A 37 -2.96 29.25 28.04
C ILE A 37 -2.54 29.84 26.66
N PRO A 38 -2.55 31.16 26.31
CA PRO A 38 -3.30 32.36 26.71
C PRO A 38 -4.26 32.84 25.59
N VAL A 39 -5.15 33.79 25.91
CA VAL A 39 -6.11 34.37 24.96
C VAL A 39 -5.40 35.21 23.88
N MET A 40 -5.01 34.57 22.78
CA MET A 40 -4.67 35.25 21.52
C MET A 40 -5.95 35.69 20.81
N ASP A 41 -5.92 36.85 20.14
CA ASP A 41 -7.05 37.39 19.41
C ASP A 41 -7.63 36.35 18.42
N SER A 42 -8.95 36.20 18.45
CA SER A 42 -9.72 35.21 17.70
C SER A 42 -9.47 35.22 16.19
N ASN A 43 -9.03 36.37 15.64
CA ASN A 43 -8.69 36.50 14.23
C ASN A 43 -7.29 35.92 13.92
N VAL A 44 -6.31 36.14 14.80
CA VAL A 44 -4.95 35.59 14.67
C VAL A 44 -4.95 34.08 14.92
N LEU A 45 -5.78 33.59 15.84
CA LEU A 45 -5.98 32.14 16.05
C LEU A 45 -6.59 31.47 14.82
N LYS A 46 -7.52 32.14 14.12
CA LYS A 46 -8.13 31.62 12.89
C LYS A 46 -7.17 31.65 11.72
N GLU A 47 -6.37 32.70 11.59
CA GLU A 47 -5.37 32.83 10.53
C GLU A 47 -4.24 31.79 10.72
N MET A 48 -3.73 31.61 11.94
CA MET A 48 -2.75 30.55 12.26
C MET A 48 -3.34 29.13 12.18
N ALA A 49 -4.62 28.96 12.53
CA ALA A 49 -5.31 27.68 12.34
C ALA A 49 -5.52 27.36 10.86
N GLN A 50 -5.93 28.33 10.03
CA GLN A 50 -6.11 28.15 8.59
C GLN A 50 -4.79 27.88 7.87
N GLU A 51 -3.71 28.60 8.20
CA GLU A 51 -2.38 28.35 7.61
C GLU A 51 -1.83 26.98 8.03
N GLY A 52 -2.00 26.59 9.29
CA GLY A 52 -1.59 25.27 9.79
C GLY A 52 -2.42 24.12 9.21
N GLU A 53 -3.71 24.35 8.96
CA GLU A 53 -4.64 23.36 8.40
C GLU A 53 -4.33 23.07 6.92
N ILE A 54 -4.04 24.11 6.13
CA ILE A 54 -3.65 23.95 4.71
C ILE A 54 -2.31 23.22 4.61
N MET A 55 -1.33 23.56 5.45
CA MET A 55 -0.02 22.90 5.46
C MET A 55 -0.12 21.43 5.90
N GLY A 56 -0.96 21.13 6.90
CA GLY A 56 -1.20 19.76 7.36
C GLY A 56 -1.92 18.89 6.32
N VAL A 57 -2.92 19.45 5.61
CA VAL A 57 -3.62 18.75 4.53
C VAL A 57 -2.68 18.48 3.35
N ALA A 58 -1.90 19.47 2.92
CA ALA A 58 -0.94 19.31 1.83
C ALA A 58 0.11 18.23 2.15
N LEU A 59 0.65 18.22 3.37
CA LEU A 59 1.59 17.19 3.82
C LEU A 59 0.95 15.80 3.86
N SER A 60 -0.28 15.68 4.36
CA SER A 60 -1.02 14.42 4.40
C SER A 60 -1.18 13.81 2.99
N TRP A 61 -1.56 14.64 2.02
CA TRP A 61 -1.67 14.21 0.62
C TRP A 61 -0.33 13.87 -0.02
N ALA A 62 0.73 14.64 0.27
CA ALA A 62 2.08 14.33 -0.23
C ALA A 62 2.56 12.97 0.28
N VAL A 63 2.28 12.66 1.54
CA VAL A 63 2.66 11.43 2.22
C VAL A 63 1.85 10.23 1.71
N VAL A 64 0.54 10.37 1.50
CA VAL A 64 -0.28 9.36 0.80
C VAL A 64 0.22 9.13 -0.62
N GLY A 65 0.51 10.20 -1.36
CA GLY A 65 1.08 10.12 -2.71
C GLY A 65 2.41 9.36 -2.74
N PHE A 66 3.27 9.59 -1.74
CA PHE A 66 4.53 8.86 -1.59
C PHE A 66 4.32 7.36 -1.32
N ALA A 67 3.39 6.99 -0.42
CA ALA A 67 3.02 5.58 -0.22
C ALA A 67 2.53 4.93 -1.52
N VAL A 68 1.62 5.58 -2.24
CA VAL A 68 1.11 5.06 -3.52
C VAL A 68 2.24 4.88 -4.53
N LEU A 69 3.17 5.83 -4.63
CA LEU A 69 4.32 5.72 -5.52
C LEU A 69 5.20 4.50 -5.20
N LEU A 70 5.49 4.25 -3.92
CA LEU A 70 6.24 3.06 -3.50
C LEU A 70 5.51 1.77 -3.89
N GLN A 71 4.19 1.73 -3.74
CA GLN A 71 3.38 0.58 -4.13
C GLN A 71 3.40 0.35 -5.66
N LEU A 72 3.39 1.41 -6.47
CA LEU A 72 3.52 1.30 -7.93
C LEU A 72 4.89 0.74 -8.35
N ILE A 73 5.96 1.17 -7.68
CA ILE A 73 7.32 0.66 -7.93
C ILE A 73 7.41 -0.83 -7.55
N ALA A 74 6.88 -1.19 -6.37
CA ALA A 74 6.85 -2.57 -5.90
C ALA A 74 6.08 -3.47 -6.88
N TRP A 75 4.88 -3.05 -7.29
CA TRP A 75 4.07 -3.73 -8.30
C TRP A 75 4.81 -3.89 -9.63
N GLY A 76 5.43 -2.81 -10.12
CA GLY A 76 6.21 -2.82 -11.36
C GLY A 76 7.35 -3.82 -11.30
N SER A 77 8.12 -3.83 -10.21
CA SER A 77 9.22 -4.76 -10.01
C SER A 77 8.73 -6.22 -10.07
N ALA A 78 7.69 -6.57 -9.32
CA ALA A 78 7.19 -7.94 -9.29
C ALA A 78 6.66 -8.42 -10.66
N VAL A 79 5.93 -7.56 -11.38
CA VAL A 79 5.42 -7.88 -12.72
C VAL A 79 6.55 -8.04 -13.74
N THR A 80 7.60 -7.22 -13.68
CA THR A 80 8.73 -7.36 -14.61
C THR A 80 9.50 -8.66 -14.40
N HIS A 81 9.74 -9.05 -13.14
CA HIS A 81 10.39 -10.31 -12.81
C HIS A 81 9.53 -11.51 -13.20
N PHE A 82 8.22 -11.47 -12.92
CA PHE A 82 7.28 -12.50 -13.36
C PHE A 82 7.26 -12.68 -14.88
N ARG A 83 7.25 -11.57 -15.63
CA ARG A 83 7.29 -11.60 -17.10
C ARG A 83 8.60 -12.19 -17.64
N LYS A 84 9.72 -12.00 -16.95
CA LYS A 84 11.01 -12.61 -17.33
C LYS A 84 10.95 -14.13 -17.18
N VAL A 85 10.43 -14.64 -16.06
CA VAL A 85 10.26 -16.09 -15.84
C VAL A 85 9.32 -16.69 -16.89
N LYS A 86 8.17 -16.04 -17.15
CA LYS A 86 7.21 -16.52 -18.16
C LYS A 86 7.78 -16.52 -19.60
N LYS A 87 8.68 -15.59 -19.93
CA LYS A 87 9.30 -15.48 -21.26
C LYS A 87 10.61 -16.25 -21.39
N SER A 88 11.13 -16.83 -20.31
CA SER A 88 12.43 -17.51 -20.31
C SER A 88 12.47 -18.69 -21.29
N GLY A 89 11.33 -19.30 -21.61
CA GLY A 89 11.28 -20.51 -22.45
C GLY A 89 11.96 -21.72 -21.81
N ALA A 90 12.33 -21.61 -20.53
CA ALA A 90 13.01 -22.63 -19.75
C ALA A 90 12.11 -23.86 -19.56
N GLU A 91 12.71 -25.00 -19.20
CA GLU A 91 11.97 -26.21 -18.89
C GLU A 91 11.06 -26.00 -17.66
N VAL A 92 9.98 -26.78 -17.53
CA VAL A 92 8.96 -26.59 -16.48
C VAL A 92 9.58 -26.60 -15.07
N ASP A 93 10.63 -27.39 -14.86
CA ASP A 93 11.32 -27.53 -13.58
C ASP A 93 12.16 -26.29 -13.26
N GLU A 94 12.89 -25.78 -14.25
CA GLU A 94 13.64 -24.53 -14.14
C GLU A 94 12.73 -23.32 -13.95
N GLN A 95 11.54 -23.30 -14.58
CA GLN A 95 10.55 -22.25 -14.37
C GLN A 95 9.97 -22.28 -12.95
N LEU A 96 9.77 -23.46 -12.36
CA LEU A 96 9.32 -23.59 -10.97
C LEU A 96 10.39 -23.09 -9.99
N GLU A 97 11.66 -23.45 -10.19
CA GLU A 97 12.77 -22.98 -9.36
C GLU A 97 12.94 -21.45 -9.44
N GLN A 98 12.87 -20.89 -10.66
CA GLN A 98 12.91 -19.45 -10.85
C GLN A 98 11.70 -18.75 -10.22
N LEU A 99 10.51 -19.36 -10.28
CA LEU A 99 9.29 -18.81 -9.68
C LEU A 99 9.40 -18.74 -8.15
N ASP A 100 9.93 -19.79 -7.52
CA ASP A 100 10.14 -19.82 -6.07
C ASP A 100 11.21 -18.79 -5.65
N ALA A 101 12.25 -18.57 -6.46
CA ALA A 101 13.25 -17.53 -6.20
C ALA A 101 12.68 -16.10 -6.31
N ILE A 102 11.69 -15.87 -7.18
CA ILE A 102 11.04 -14.56 -7.31
C ILE A 102 9.84 -14.36 -6.39
N ASP A 103 9.39 -15.37 -5.64
CA ASP A 103 8.23 -15.27 -4.73
C ASP A 103 8.40 -14.11 -3.73
N VAL A 104 9.62 -13.87 -3.24
CA VAL A 104 9.93 -12.74 -2.34
C VAL A 104 9.57 -11.37 -2.94
N TYR A 105 9.61 -11.21 -4.27
CA TYR A 105 9.22 -9.97 -4.94
C TYR A 105 7.72 -9.74 -4.93
N PHE A 106 6.91 -10.78 -4.72
CA PHE A 106 5.48 -10.61 -4.54
C PHE A 106 5.11 -10.07 -3.16
N ASP A 107 6.02 -10.23 -2.19
CA ASP A 107 5.89 -9.71 -0.82
C ASP A 107 6.51 -8.30 -0.66
N LEU A 108 7.18 -7.76 -1.69
CA LEU A 108 7.74 -6.39 -1.69
C LEU A 108 6.72 -5.29 -1.31
N PRO A 109 5.50 -5.27 -1.85
CA PRO A 109 4.47 -4.29 -1.46
C PRO A 109 4.20 -4.26 0.05
N LEU A 110 4.24 -5.44 0.69
CA LEU A 110 4.06 -5.59 2.13
C LEU A 110 5.26 -5.03 2.90
N TYR A 111 6.48 -5.32 2.45
CA TYR A 111 7.70 -4.76 3.07
C TYR A 111 7.74 -3.24 2.98
N PHE A 112 7.35 -2.64 1.84
CA PHE A 112 7.24 -1.19 1.72
C PHE A 112 6.13 -0.61 2.61
N GLY A 113 5.00 -1.32 2.76
CA GLY A 113 3.94 -0.92 3.68
C GLY A 113 4.43 -0.78 5.11
N LEU A 114 5.17 -1.80 5.58
CA LEU A 114 5.78 -1.84 6.93
C LEU A 114 6.93 -0.83 7.09
N LEU A 115 7.73 -0.59 6.05
CA LEU A 115 8.73 0.49 6.07
C LEU A 115 8.05 1.86 6.20
N GLY A 116 6.93 2.05 5.51
CA GLY A 116 6.14 3.27 5.60
C GLY A 116 5.56 3.51 6.99
N THR A 117 5.20 2.48 7.77
CA THR A 117 4.76 2.68 9.16
C THR A 117 5.88 3.12 10.08
N VAL A 118 7.10 2.62 9.88
CA VAL A 118 8.28 3.08 10.63
C VAL A 118 8.51 4.57 10.36
N LEU A 119 8.41 5.00 9.11
CA LEU A 119 8.48 6.41 8.74
C LEU A 119 7.30 7.21 9.30
N ALA A 120 6.11 6.62 9.34
CA ALA A 120 4.92 7.23 9.91
C ALA A 120 5.08 7.52 11.41
N PHE A 121 5.69 6.62 12.18
CA PHE A 121 5.97 6.87 13.60
C PHE A 121 6.93 8.04 13.81
N VAL A 122 7.90 8.24 12.91
CA VAL A 122 8.72 9.46 12.94
C VAL A 122 7.84 10.69 12.67
N LEU A 123 6.95 10.60 11.68
CA LEU A 123 6.06 11.71 11.32
C LEU A 123 5.07 12.08 12.44
N VAL A 124 4.59 11.11 13.22
CA VAL A 124 3.70 11.33 14.37
C VAL A 124 4.33 12.28 15.39
N THR A 125 5.66 12.29 15.52
CA THR A 125 6.35 13.21 16.46
C THR A 125 6.26 14.68 16.05
N ILE A 126 6.02 14.96 14.78
CA ILE A 126 5.97 16.32 14.21
C ILE A 126 4.53 16.71 13.87
N PHE A 127 3.79 15.80 13.22
CA PHE A 127 2.40 15.95 12.80
C PHE A 127 1.63 14.66 13.16
N PRO A 128 1.05 14.58 14.37
CA PRO A 128 0.42 13.36 14.90
C PRO A 128 -0.65 12.79 13.97
N ASP A 129 -1.56 13.65 13.50
CA ASP A 129 -2.70 13.23 12.69
C ASP A 129 -2.23 12.69 11.32
N ALA A 130 -1.36 13.43 10.63
CA ALA A 130 -0.79 13.00 9.34
C ALA A 130 0.05 11.71 9.46
N GLY A 131 0.82 11.58 10.55
CA GLY A 131 1.61 10.37 10.81
C GLY A 131 0.74 9.15 11.07
N LEU A 132 -0.29 9.25 11.90
CA LEU A 132 -1.21 8.14 12.15
C LEU A 132 -1.93 7.70 10.87
N MET A 133 -2.42 8.67 10.09
CA MET A 133 -3.04 8.38 8.81
C MET A 133 -2.11 7.66 7.84
N PHE A 134 -0.86 8.12 7.73
CA PHE A 134 0.12 7.47 6.88
C PHE A 134 0.41 6.04 7.31
N ALA A 135 0.50 5.77 8.62
CA ALA A 135 0.71 4.42 9.13
C ALA A 135 -0.43 3.48 8.71
N TYR A 136 -1.67 3.92 8.89
CA TYR A 136 -2.86 3.15 8.53
C TYR A 136 -2.92 2.89 7.02
N VAL A 137 -2.73 3.93 6.21
CA VAL A 137 -2.83 3.83 4.75
C VAL A 137 -1.67 3.00 4.17
N SER A 138 -0.44 3.20 4.64
CA SER A 138 0.75 2.48 4.13
C SER A 138 0.64 0.97 4.36
N THR A 139 0.16 0.55 5.53
CA THR A 139 -0.01 -0.88 5.85
C THR A 139 -1.17 -1.48 5.07
N ALA A 140 -2.32 -0.81 5.06
CA ALA A 140 -3.50 -1.30 4.37
C ALA A 140 -3.22 -1.47 2.87
N LEU A 141 -2.57 -0.48 2.25
CA LEU A 141 -2.15 -0.56 0.85
C LEU A 141 -1.14 -1.69 0.63
N GLY A 142 -0.10 -1.79 1.45
CA GLY A 142 0.91 -2.85 1.30
C GLY A 142 0.32 -4.26 1.36
N ILE A 143 -0.59 -4.50 2.32
CA ILE A 143 -1.29 -5.79 2.46
C ILE A 143 -2.17 -6.05 1.24
N VAL A 144 -3.03 -5.10 0.87
CA VAL A 144 -3.99 -5.29 -0.23
C VAL A 144 -3.25 -5.54 -1.54
N VAL A 145 -2.22 -4.75 -1.84
CA VAL A 145 -1.43 -4.88 -3.06
C VAL A 145 -0.69 -6.22 -3.10
N ALA A 146 -0.03 -6.64 -2.01
CA ALA A 146 0.65 -7.94 -1.94
C ALA A 146 -0.32 -9.11 -2.13
N VAL A 147 -1.49 -9.07 -1.47
CA VAL A 147 -2.51 -10.13 -1.57
C VAL A 147 -3.06 -10.23 -2.99
N ILE A 148 -3.41 -9.10 -3.63
CA ILE A 148 -3.88 -9.09 -5.02
C ILE A 148 -2.83 -9.68 -5.93
N LEU A 149 -1.57 -9.27 -5.79
CA LEU A 149 -0.49 -9.70 -6.65
C LEU A 149 -0.23 -11.20 -6.50
N ARG A 150 -0.19 -11.71 -5.26
CA ARG A 150 0.03 -13.13 -4.97
C ARG A 150 -1.12 -14.01 -5.47
N LEU A 151 -2.36 -13.64 -5.16
CA LEU A 151 -3.54 -14.41 -5.57
C LEU A 151 -3.81 -14.37 -7.07
N SER A 152 -3.51 -13.24 -7.73
CA SER A 152 -3.86 -13.06 -9.15
C SER A 152 -2.79 -13.55 -10.10
N TYR A 153 -1.50 -13.44 -9.74
CA TYR A 153 -0.39 -13.78 -10.64
C TYR A 153 0.33 -15.06 -10.20
N LEU A 154 0.79 -15.10 -8.94
CA LEU A 154 1.66 -16.19 -8.49
C LEU A 154 0.90 -17.51 -8.34
N THR A 155 -0.19 -17.52 -7.58
CA THR A 155 -0.97 -18.73 -7.27
C THR A 155 -1.47 -19.48 -8.51
N PRO A 156 -2.14 -18.84 -9.49
CA PRO A 156 -2.65 -19.57 -10.65
C PRO A 156 -1.51 -20.08 -11.55
N TYR A 157 -0.44 -19.29 -11.71
CA TYR A 157 0.69 -19.69 -12.56
C TYR A 157 1.44 -20.88 -11.96
N ARG A 158 1.70 -20.86 -10.64
CA ARG A 158 2.31 -21.98 -9.94
C ARG A 158 1.49 -23.27 -10.06
N GLN A 159 0.17 -23.17 -9.95
CA GLN A 159 -0.74 -24.31 -10.14
C GLN A 159 -0.71 -24.87 -11.57
N GLU A 160 -0.61 -24.00 -12.59
CA GLU A 160 -0.49 -24.40 -13.99
C GLU A 160 0.82 -25.16 -14.26
N LEU A 161 1.95 -24.65 -13.76
CA LEU A 161 3.26 -25.29 -13.88
C LEU A 161 3.32 -26.66 -13.19
N ILE A 162 2.81 -26.77 -11.95
CA ILE A 162 2.78 -28.05 -11.22
C ILE A 162 1.92 -29.07 -11.96
N ALA A 163 0.80 -28.64 -12.54
CA ALA A 163 -0.07 -29.52 -13.33
C ALA A 163 0.61 -30.01 -14.62
N LEU A 164 1.41 -29.17 -15.27
CA LEU A 164 2.19 -29.54 -16.46
C LEU A 164 3.34 -30.49 -16.11
N HIS A 165 4.05 -30.24 -15.00
CA HIS A 165 5.11 -31.11 -14.51
C HIS A 165 4.58 -32.53 -14.25
N LYS A 166 3.45 -32.65 -13.55
CA LYS A 166 2.81 -33.94 -13.23
C LYS A 166 2.35 -34.74 -14.46
N ARG A 167 2.20 -34.11 -15.64
CA ARG A 167 1.83 -34.80 -16.89
C ARG A 167 3.04 -35.30 -17.69
N ARG A 168 4.27 -34.88 -17.36
CA ARG A 168 5.50 -35.30 -18.05
C ARG A 168 6.22 -36.46 -17.35
N GLY A 169 5.98 -36.68 -16.06
CA GLY A 169 6.45 -37.86 -15.32
C GLY A 169 5.43 -38.99 -15.37
#